data_AF-Q56334-F1
#
_entry.id   AF-Q56334-F1
#
_cell.length_a   1.000
_cell.length_b   1.000
_cell.length_c   1.000
_cell.angle_alpha   90.00
_cell.angle_beta   90.00
_cell.angle_gamma   90.00
#
_symmetry.space_group_name_H-M   'P 1'
#
loop_
_entity.id
_entity.type
_entity.pdbx_description
1 polymer ?
#
loop_
_entity_poly.entity_id
_entity_poly.type
_entity_poly.pdbx_seq_one_letter_code
_entity_poly.pdbx_strand_id
1 'polypeptide(L)'
;MTEVLSQDEIDQLLTAISSGDTDTEDFRPVNDTRKIKIYDFKRPDKFSKEQMRTLSLMHETFARLTTTSLSAQLRSMVHVHVASVDQLTYEEFIRSIPTPTTIAVINMDP
;
A
#
# COMPACT_ATOMS: atom_id res chain seq x y z
N MET A 1 19.85 -24.30 -7.01
CA MET A 1 18.64 -23.99 -7.78
C MET A 1 19.15 -23.44 -9.08
N THR A 2 19.04 -24.21 -10.16
CA THR A 2 19.57 -23.86 -11.49
C THR A 2 18.92 -22.57 -11.96
N GLU A 3 19.71 -21.52 -12.18
CA GLU A 3 19.26 -20.28 -12.81
C GLU A 3 18.83 -20.63 -14.23
N VAL A 4 17.51 -20.81 -14.40
CA VAL A 4 16.91 -21.04 -15.71
C VAL A 4 16.86 -19.68 -16.38
N LEU A 5 17.78 -19.48 -17.33
CA LEU A 5 17.79 -18.31 -18.21
C LEU A 5 16.42 -18.19 -18.89
N SER A 6 15.92 -16.97 -18.95
CA SER A 6 14.72 -16.65 -19.72
C SER A 6 14.97 -16.88 -21.21
N GLN A 7 13.91 -17.16 -21.96
CA GLN A 7 14.01 -17.44 -23.39
C GLN A 7 14.66 -16.28 -24.17
N ASP A 8 14.46 -15.04 -23.72
CA ASP A 8 15.07 -13.84 -24.29
C ASP A 8 16.62 -13.84 -24.11
N GLU A 9 17.12 -14.35 -22.99
CA GLU A 9 18.57 -14.47 -22.74
C GLU A 9 19.20 -15.61 -23.58
N ILE A 10 18.45 -16.69 -23.80
CA ILE A 10 18.87 -17.79 -24.68
C ILE A 10 19.00 -17.29 -26.12
N ASP A 11 18.01 -16.52 -26.59
CA ASP A 11 17.99 -16.01 -27.96
C ASP A 11 19.09 -14.96 -28.18
N GLN A 12 19.40 -14.13 -27.18
CA GLN A 12 20.54 -13.21 -27.21
C GLN A 12 21.89 -13.95 -27.24
N LEU A 13 22.05 -15.00 -26.43
CA LEU A 13 23.26 -15.84 -26.44
C LEU A 13 23.46 -16.57 -27.77
N LEU A 14 22.39 -17.12 -28.35
CA LEU A 14 22.41 -17.79 -29.65
C LEU A 14 22.79 -16.82 -30.79
N THR A 15 22.27 -15.60 -30.72
CA THR A 15 22.57 -14.57 -31.71
C THR A 15 24.02 -14.11 -31.60
N ALA A 16 24.53 -13.88 -30.39
CA ALA A 16 25.91 -13.48 -30.13
C ALA A 16 26.94 -14.57 -30.52
N ILE A 17 26.60 -15.86 -30.31
CA ILE A 17 27.42 -16.99 -30.75
C ILE A 17 27.41 -17.11 -32.28
N SER A 18 26.25 -16.90 -32.93
CA SER A 18 26.12 -17.00 -34.38
C SER A 18 26.78 -15.84 -35.13
N SER A 19 26.90 -14.66 -34.52
CA SER A 19 27.55 -13.49 -35.12
C SER A 19 29.08 -13.49 -34.96
N GLY A 20 29.64 -14.39 -34.14
CA GLY A 20 31.08 -14.52 -33.96
C GLY A 20 31.75 -13.32 -33.29
N ASP A 21 30.98 -12.46 -32.64
CA ASP A 21 31.44 -11.19 -32.07
C ASP A 21 31.59 -11.36 -30.56
N THR A 22 32.77 -11.82 -30.13
CA THR A 22 33.14 -11.83 -28.70
C THR A 22 33.78 -10.51 -28.33
N ASP A 23 32.99 -9.44 -28.29
CA ASP A 23 33.36 -8.23 -27.58
C ASP A 23 32.84 -8.33 -26.14
N THR A 24 33.72 -8.70 -25.23
CA THR A 24 33.46 -8.95 -23.81
C THR A 24 33.26 -7.68 -22.96
N GLU A 25 32.86 -6.55 -23.55
CA GLU A 25 32.94 -5.24 -22.88
C GLU A 25 31.60 -4.64 -22.44
N ASP A 26 30.43 -5.26 -22.71
CA ASP A 26 29.14 -4.62 -22.39
C ASP A 26 28.10 -5.47 -21.65
N PHE A 27 28.56 -6.43 -20.82
CA PHE A 27 27.68 -7.06 -19.82
C PHE A 27 27.55 -6.19 -18.57
N ARG A 28 26.92 -5.02 -18.70
CA ARG A 28 26.29 -4.37 -17.55
C ARG A 28 24.93 -5.05 -17.37
N PRO A 29 24.70 -5.83 -16.30
CA PRO A 29 23.36 -6.32 -16.04
C PRO A 29 22.48 -5.08 -15.86
N VAL A 30 21.59 -4.85 -16.82
CA VAL A 30 20.52 -3.86 -16.72
C VAL A 30 19.51 -4.42 -15.72
N ASN A 31 19.93 -4.53 -14.46
CA ASN A 31 19.07 -4.66 -13.30
C ASN A 31 18.44 -3.29 -12.99
N ASP A 32 18.08 -2.54 -14.03
CA ASP A 32 17.02 -1.54 -13.90
C ASP A 32 15.72 -2.34 -13.85
N THR A 33 15.52 -3.02 -12.72
CA THR A 33 14.23 -3.54 -12.31
C THR A 33 13.35 -2.31 -12.17
N ARG A 34 12.78 -1.88 -13.31
CA ARG A 34 11.76 -0.85 -13.36
C ARG A 34 10.81 -1.20 -12.23
N LYS A 35 10.67 -0.32 -11.24
CA LYS A 35 9.69 -0.49 -10.18
C LYS A 35 8.31 -0.35 -10.82
N ILE A 36 7.87 -1.43 -11.47
CA ILE A 36 6.56 -1.56 -12.08
C ILE A 36 5.60 -1.62 -10.91
N LYS A 37 4.97 -0.49 -10.63
CA LYS A 37 3.92 -0.42 -9.63
C LYS A 37 2.65 -0.92 -10.31
N ILE A 38 2.17 -2.09 -9.88
CA ILE A 38 0.87 -2.60 -10.33
C ILE A 38 -0.18 -1.57 -9.95
N TYR A 39 -0.82 -0.97 -10.95
CA TYR A 39 -1.86 0.03 -10.76
C TYR A 39 -3.20 -0.60 -11.14
N ASP A 40 -4.13 -0.64 -10.19
CA ASP A 40 -5.47 -1.13 -10.45
C ASP A 40 -6.31 -0.01 -11.08
N PHE A 41 -6.41 -0.02 -12.41
CA PHE A 41 -7.24 0.93 -13.16
C PHE A 41 -8.74 0.84 -12.82
N LYS A 42 -9.19 -0.24 -12.18
CA LYS A 42 -10.59 -0.37 -11.74
C LYS A 42 -10.86 0.39 -10.43
N ARG A 43 -9.80 0.80 -9.72
CA ARG A 43 -9.87 1.49 -8.43
C ARG A 43 -8.91 2.69 -8.41
N PRO A 44 -9.19 3.73 -9.21
CA PRO A 44 -8.39 4.95 -9.11
C PRO A 44 -8.54 5.52 -7.68
N ASP A 45 -7.40 5.77 -7.03
CA ASP A 45 -7.36 6.47 -5.74
C ASP A 45 -8.13 7.79 -5.88
N LYS A 46 -9.29 7.90 -5.19
CA LYS A 46 -10.12 9.12 -5.31
C LYS A 46 -9.54 10.30 -4.53
N PHE A 47 -8.65 10.01 -3.57
CA PHE A 47 -8.01 11.00 -2.72
C PHE A 47 -6.52 11.08 -3.03
N SER A 48 -5.98 12.30 -3.02
CA SER A 48 -4.54 12.49 -3.14
C SER A 48 -3.82 11.98 -1.88
N LYS A 49 -2.53 11.68 -2.02
CA LYS A 49 -1.68 11.31 -0.87
C LYS A 49 -1.66 12.39 0.20
N GLU A 50 -1.74 13.65 -0.19
CA GLU A 50 -1.80 14.79 0.73
C GLU A 50 -3.12 14.79 1.51
N GLN A 51 -4.26 14.58 0.85
CA GLN A 51 -5.56 14.46 1.52
C GLN A 51 -5.58 13.29 2.51
N MET A 52 -5.04 12.13 2.12
CA MET A 52 -4.91 10.98 3.02
C MET A 52 -4.02 11.28 4.23
N ARG A 53 -2.93 12.03 4.03
CA ARG A 53 -2.05 12.47 5.12
C ARG A 53 -2.77 13.43 6.07
N THR A 54 -3.53 14.38 5.53
CA THR A 54 -4.36 15.30 6.34
C THR A 54 -5.37 14.53 7.17
N LEU A 55 -6.05 13.54 6.58
CA LEU A 55 -7.01 12.68 7.28
C LEU A 55 -6.34 11.90 8.42
N SER A 56 -5.14 11.36 8.18
CA SER A 56 -4.34 10.69 9.21
C SER A 56 -3.97 11.62 10.36
N LEU A 57 -3.51 12.84 10.08
CA LEU A 57 -3.19 13.83 11.13
C LEU A 57 -4.42 14.23 11.96
N MET A 58 -5.60 14.36 11.33
CA MET A 58 -6.85 14.61 12.04
C MET A 58 -7.20 13.46 12.99
N HIS A 59 -7.07 12.21 12.53
CA HIS A 59 -7.34 11.03 13.37
C HIS A 59 -6.32 10.84 14.50
N GLU A 60 -5.06 11.18 14.29
CA GLU A 60 -4.04 11.19 15.35
C GLU A 60 -4.39 12.19 16.47
N THR A 61 -4.88 13.37 16.08
CA THR A 61 -5.36 14.37 17.03
C THR A 61 -6.59 13.85 17.78
N PHE A 62 -7.55 13.27 17.07
CA PHE A 62 -8.74 12.66 17.68
C PHE A 62 -8.38 11.54 18.66
N ALA A 63 -7.46 10.64 18.31
CA ALA A 63 -7.01 9.53 19.17
C ALA A 63 -6.38 10.05 20.47
N ARG A 64 -5.58 11.12 20.39
CA ARG A 64 -4.98 11.77 21.56
C ARG A 64 -6.04 12.37 22.49
N LEU A 65 -7.01 13.10 21.93
CA LEU A 65 -8.09 13.71 22.71
C LEU A 65 -8.99 12.65 23.35
N THR A 66 -9.32 11.60 22.60
CA THR A 66 -10.13 10.47 23.06
C THR A 66 -9.44 9.71 24.19
N THR A 67 -8.13 9.47 24.06
CA THR A 67 -7.32 8.85 25.12
C THR A 67 -7.46 9.59 26.45
N THR A 68 -7.27 10.92 26.43
CA THR A 68 -7.40 11.76 27.63
C THR A 68 -8.82 11.73 28.19
N SER A 69 -9.82 11.93 27.33
CA SER A 69 -11.24 11.97 27.72
C SER A 69 -11.70 10.65 28.35
N LEU A 70 -11.41 9.52 27.69
CA LEU A 70 -11.85 8.21 28.13
C LEU A 70 -11.11 7.78 29.41
N SER A 71 -9.81 8.08 29.51
CA SER A 71 -9.06 7.80 30.74
C SER A 71 -9.65 8.54 31.95
N ALA A 72 -10.04 9.80 31.76
CA ALA A 72 -10.67 10.60 32.81
C ALA A 72 -12.06 10.05 33.20
N GLN A 73 -12.89 9.68 32.21
CA GLN A 73 -14.23 9.16 32.46
C GLN A 73 -14.22 7.79 33.14
N LEU A 74 -13.34 6.88 32.69
CA LEU A 74 -13.27 5.52 33.22
C LEU A 74 -12.42 5.41 34.50
N ARG A 75 -11.63 6.45 34.83
CA ARG A 75 -10.64 6.43 35.92
C ARG A 75 -9.65 5.25 35.79
N SER A 76 -9.23 5.00 34.55
CA SER A 76 -8.27 3.95 34.19
C SER A 76 -7.36 4.46 33.08
N MET A 77 -6.16 3.89 32.98
CA MET A 77 -5.27 4.18 31.86
C MET A 77 -5.86 3.57 30.58
N VAL A 78 -6.09 4.42 29.57
CA VAL A 78 -6.54 4.03 28.23
C VAL A 78 -5.47 4.45 27.23
N HIS A 79 -5.28 3.68 26.17
CA HIS A 79 -4.46 4.06 25.03
C HIS A 79 -5.24 3.91 23.73
N VAL A 80 -5.44 5.01 23.01
CA VAL A 80 -6.04 5.04 21.67
C VAL A 80 -4.98 5.52 20.68
N HIS A 81 -4.82 4.80 19.58
CA HIS A 81 -3.92 5.15 18.48
C HIS A 81 -4.58 4.82 17.14
N VAL A 82 -4.10 5.43 16.07
CA VAL A 82 -4.59 5.16 14.71
C VAL A 82 -3.93 3.86 14.22
N ALA A 83 -4.73 2.86 13.87
CA ALA A 83 -4.21 1.59 13.35
C ALA A 83 -3.89 1.68 11.85
N SER A 84 -4.82 2.20 11.06
CA SER A 84 -4.62 2.46 9.63
C SER A 84 -5.59 3.53 9.14
N VAL A 85 -5.30 4.10 7.97
CA VAL A 85 -6.19 5.02 7.24
C VAL A 85 -6.19 4.57 5.79
N ASP A 86 -7.26 3.89 5.40
CA ASP A 86 -7.38 3.22 4.11
C ASP A 86 -8.58 3.73 3.32
N GLN A 87 -8.48 3.64 2.00
CA GLN A 87 -9.60 3.91 1.09
C GLN A 87 -10.27 2.59 0.71
N LEU A 88 -11.56 2.45 1.03
CA LEU A 88 -12.36 1.26 0.74
C LEU A 88 -13.69 1.65 0.10
N THR A 89 -14.27 0.73 -0.67
CA THR A 89 -15.68 0.87 -1.06
C THR A 89 -16.58 0.56 0.15
N TYR A 90 -17.81 1.10 0.15
CA TYR A 90 -18.75 0.87 1.25
C TYR A 90 -19.08 -0.63 1.42
N GLU A 91 -19.24 -1.36 0.32
CA GLU A 91 -19.53 -2.80 0.38
C GLU A 91 -18.40 -3.58 1.05
N GLU A 92 -17.15 -3.27 0.73
CA GLU A 92 -15.98 -3.91 1.36
C GLU A 92 -15.88 -3.60 2.85
N PHE A 93 -16.17 -2.35 3.22
CA PHE A 93 -16.20 -1.95 4.62
C PHE A 93 -17.27 -2.74 5.40
N ILE A 94 -18.51 -2.84 4.88
CA ILE A 94 -19.56 -3.59 5.58
C ILE A 94 -19.22 -5.08 5.68
N ARG A 95 -18.62 -5.67 4.64
CA ARG A 95 -18.20 -7.08 4.64
C ARG A 95 -17.03 -7.37 5.59
N SER A 96 -16.22 -6.37 5.96
CA SER A 96 -15.07 -6.56 6.85
C SER A 96 -15.42 -6.51 8.34
N ILE A 97 -16.64 -6.07 8.70
CA ILE A 97 -17.03 -5.91 10.10
C ILE A 97 -17.46 -7.25 10.72
N PRO A 98 -16.90 -7.64 11.88
CA PRO A 98 -17.28 -8.87 12.57
C PRO A 98 -18.72 -8.80 13.12
N THR A 99 -19.33 -9.96 13.36
CA THR A 99 -20.67 -10.07 13.98
C THR A 99 -20.55 -10.80 15.31
N PRO A 100 -20.99 -10.22 16.46
CA PRO A 100 -21.70 -8.94 16.61
C PRO A 100 -20.76 -7.72 16.62
N THR A 101 -21.32 -6.53 16.36
CA THR A 101 -20.62 -5.24 16.33
C THR A 101 -21.54 -4.11 16.81
N THR A 102 -20.95 -2.99 17.22
CA THR A 102 -21.67 -1.74 17.51
C THR A 102 -21.35 -0.73 16.43
N ILE A 103 -22.38 -0.23 15.73
CA ILE A 103 -22.26 0.77 14.66
C ILE A 103 -23.07 2.01 15.06
N ALA A 104 -22.46 3.18 14.96
CA ALA A 104 -23.12 4.46 15.16
C ALA A 104 -23.12 5.27 13.84
N VAL A 105 -24.27 5.84 13.49
CA VAL A 105 -24.40 6.76 12.35
C VAL A 105 -24.33 8.19 12.89
N ILE A 106 -23.42 8.99 12.34
CA ILE A 106 -23.28 10.41 12.67
C ILE A 106 -23.58 11.24 11.44
N ASN A 107 -24.18 12.42 11.62
CA ASN A 107 -24.33 13.41 10.57
C ASN A 107 -23.23 14.48 10.71
N MET A 108 -22.73 14.96 9.57
CA MET A 108 -21.71 16.01 9.48
C MET A 108 -22.28 17.18 8.67
N ASP A 109 -23.42 17.70 9.10
CA ASP A 109 -23.97 18.94 8.53
C ASP A 109 -22.92 20.07 8.70
N PRO A 110 -22.69 20.90 7.67
CA PRO A 110 -21.68 21.96 7.68
C PRO A 110 -22.02 23.11 8.65
#